data_AF-A0A3N5JKA2-F1
#
_entry.id   AF-A0A3N5JKA2-F1
#
_cell.length_a   1.000
_cell.length_b   1.000
_cell.length_c   1.000
_cell.angle_alpha   90.00
_cell.angle_beta   90.00
_cell.angle_gamma   90.00
#
_symmetry.space_group_name_H-M   'P 1'
#
loop_
_entity.id
_entity.type
_entity.pdbx_description
1 polymer ?
#
loop_
_entity_poly.entity_id
_entity_poly.type
_entity_poly.pdbx_seq_one_letter_code
_entity_poly.pdbx_strand_id
1 'polypeptide(L)'
;MKTLRLVLGDQLCRTISALRDMDHTRDVVFMAEVHDETTYVPHHKQKLVLVLSAMRHFAESLRAEGMLLDYVQLDDYGNSGSFTGELGRALSRHQVDRIIVTQPGEWRVWEMMQTWGEMFDLPVEFREDDRFLCSRAEFVAWAKGGKSFRLEYFYRHMRRATGW
;
A
#
# COMPACT_ATOMS: atom_id res chain seq x y z
N MET A 1 12.98 3.50 -16.85
CA MET A 1 12.28 2.31 -16.37
C MET A 1 10.85 2.69 -16.06
N LYS A 2 9.89 1.94 -16.58
CA LYS A 2 8.46 2.10 -16.31
C LYS A 2 8.13 1.39 -15.01
N THR A 3 7.48 2.07 -14.06
CA THR A 3 7.18 1.51 -12.73
C THR A 3 5.69 1.35 -12.52
N LEU A 4 5.26 0.22 -11.95
CA LEU A 4 3.92 0.09 -11.38
C LEU A 4 3.95 0.51 -9.91
N ARG A 5 3.10 1.46 -9.54
CA ARG A 5 3.03 2.07 -8.20
C ARG A 5 1.74 1.62 -7.53
N LEU A 6 1.80 0.61 -6.66
CA LEU A 6 0.60 0.09 -5.99
C LEU A 6 0.20 0.99 -4.81
N VAL A 7 -1.10 1.30 -4.71
CA VAL A 7 -1.70 1.99 -3.57
C VAL A 7 -2.85 1.16 -3.01
N LEU A 8 -2.78 0.80 -1.72
CA LEU A 8 -3.81 0.03 -1.02
C LEU A 8 -4.96 0.92 -0.50
N GLY A 9 -6.08 0.29 -0.12
CA GLY A 9 -7.28 1.00 0.36
C GLY A 9 -7.11 1.78 1.66
N ASP A 10 -6.08 1.48 2.45
CA ASP A 10 -5.69 2.21 3.67
C ASP A 10 -4.55 3.21 3.44
N GLN A 11 -4.06 3.37 2.20
CA GLN A 11 -2.90 4.16 1.81
C GLN A 11 -3.26 5.42 1.00
N LEU A 12 -4.52 5.88 1.09
CA LEU A 12 -5.11 6.97 0.29
C LEU A 12 -4.60 8.36 0.68
N CYS A 13 -3.31 8.60 0.49
CA CYS A 13 -2.61 9.84 0.80
C CYS A 13 -1.72 10.26 -0.38
N ARG A 14 -1.68 11.56 -0.70
CA ARG A 14 -0.85 12.06 -1.82
C ARG A 14 0.64 11.93 -1.60
N THR A 15 1.07 11.98 -0.35
CA THR A 15 2.50 11.88 0.00
C THR A 15 2.91 10.45 0.34
N ILE A 16 2.04 9.45 0.08
CA ILE A 16 2.35 8.05 0.36
C ILE A 16 3.65 7.65 -0.33
N SER A 17 4.50 6.90 0.38
CA SER A 17 5.88 6.67 -0.06
C SER A 17 5.99 5.98 -1.43
N ALA A 18 5.01 5.14 -1.80
CA ALA A 18 4.93 4.53 -3.12
C ALA A 18 4.86 5.55 -4.25
N LEU A 19 4.11 6.63 -4.08
CA LEU A 19 3.89 7.65 -5.10
C LEU A 19 4.99 8.71 -5.20
N ARG A 20 5.98 8.70 -4.28
CA ARG A 20 6.94 9.80 -4.09
C ARG A 20 7.61 10.32 -5.38
N ASP A 21 8.78 9.89 -5.72
CA ASP A 21 9.54 10.22 -6.93
C ASP A 21 8.94 9.67 -8.25
N MET A 22 7.62 9.73 -8.44
CA MET A 22 6.94 9.14 -9.60
C MET A 22 7.20 9.91 -10.90
N ASP A 23 7.49 9.18 -11.98
CA ASP A 23 7.50 9.76 -13.33
C ASP A 23 6.08 9.75 -13.90
N HIS A 24 5.40 10.91 -13.86
CA HIS A 24 4.01 11.07 -14.32
C HIS A 24 3.77 10.69 -15.78
N THR A 25 4.81 10.60 -16.62
CA THR A 25 4.69 10.26 -18.04
C THR A 25 4.78 8.76 -18.32
N ARG A 26 5.37 7.99 -17.40
CA ARG A 26 5.72 6.58 -17.62
C ARG A 26 5.15 5.67 -16.55
N ASP A 27 5.24 6.07 -15.29
CA ASP A 27 4.78 5.26 -14.17
C ASP A 27 3.25 5.16 -14.17
N VAL A 28 2.76 4.00 -13.74
CA VAL A 28 1.33 3.71 -13.66
C VAL A 28 0.97 3.48 -12.21
N VAL A 29 0.05 4.29 -11.68
CA VAL A 29 -0.57 4.03 -10.39
C VAL A 29 -1.55 2.89 -10.54
N PHE A 30 -1.50 1.92 -9.63
CA PHE A 30 -2.34 0.75 -9.65
C PHE A 30 -3.12 0.63 -8.34
N MET A 31 -4.43 0.42 -8.47
CA MET A 31 -5.35 0.22 -7.35
C MET A 31 -6.38 -0.84 -7.74
N ALA A 32 -6.75 -1.70 -6.80
CA ALA A 32 -7.73 -2.75 -7.04
C ALA A 32 -8.64 -2.98 -5.84
N GLU A 33 -9.93 -3.03 -6.10
CA GLU A 33 -10.93 -3.54 -5.16
C GLU A 33 -11.04 -5.06 -5.36
N VAL A 34 -10.74 -5.86 -4.34
CA VAL A 34 -10.64 -7.32 -4.48
C VAL A 34 -11.48 -8.05 -3.44
N HIS A 35 -12.09 -9.16 -3.84
CA HIS A 35 -12.99 -9.92 -2.98
C HIS A 35 -12.30 -10.43 -1.71
N ASP A 36 -11.08 -10.95 -1.80
CA ASP A 36 -10.32 -11.48 -0.66
C ASP A 36 -10.22 -10.47 0.50
N GLU A 37 -10.02 -9.18 0.18
CA GLU A 37 -9.91 -8.11 1.19
C GLU A 37 -11.26 -7.64 1.72
N THR A 38 -12.35 -7.97 1.03
CA THR A 38 -13.71 -7.63 1.49
C THR A 38 -14.37 -8.75 2.30
N THR A 39 -13.79 -9.95 2.30
CA THR A 39 -14.41 -11.15 2.90
C THR A 39 -13.52 -11.93 3.87
N TYR A 40 -12.21 -11.63 4.00
CA TYR A 40 -11.32 -12.37 4.92
C TYR A 40 -11.79 -12.35 6.38
N VAL A 41 -12.53 -11.31 6.76
CA VAL A 41 -13.34 -11.27 7.98
C VAL A 41 -14.70 -10.64 7.65
N PRO A 42 -15.76 -10.86 8.46
CA PRO A 42 -17.07 -10.26 8.26
C PRO A 42 -17.04 -8.75 8.58
N HIS A 43 -16.54 -7.95 7.64
CA HIS A 43 -16.51 -6.51 7.79
C HIS A 43 -17.91 -5.92 7.91
N HIS A 44 -18.05 -4.89 8.74
CA HIS A 44 -19.26 -4.11 8.79
C HIS A 44 -19.53 -3.44 7.44
N LYS A 45 -20.79 -3.43 6.97
CA LYS A 45 -21.15 -2.87 5.65
C LYS A 45 -20.68 -1.42 5.46
N GLN A 46 -20.74 -0.60 6.51
CA GLN A 46 -20.26 0.77 6.45
C GLN A 46 -18.73 0.88 6.29
N LYS A 47 -17.95 -0.08 6.83
CA LYS A 47 -16.49 -0.12 6.60
C LYS A 47 -16.20 -0.37 5.12
N LEU A 48 -16.90 -1.34 4.51
CA LEU A 48 -16.74 -1.65 3.09
C LEU A 48 -17.08 -0.43 2.22
N VAL A 49 -18.24 0.21 2.48
CA VAL A 49 -18.65 1.41 1.75
C VAL A 49 -17.63 2.55 1.92
N LEU A 50 -17.15 2.78 3.14
CA LEU A 50 -16.15 3.82 3.42
C LEU A 50 -14.89 3.60 2.60
N VAL A 51 -14.30 2.41 2.66
CA VAL A 51 -13.03 2.12 1.99
C VAL A 51 -13.19 2.16 0.48
N LEU A 52 -14.18 1.46 -0.09
CA LEU A 52 -14.37 1.41 -1.55
C LEU A 52 -14.71 2.80 -2.11
N SER A 53 -15.58 3.57 -1.44
CA SER A 53 -15.89 4.94 -1.86
C SER A 53 -14.66 5.84 -1.80
N ALA A 54 -13.88 5.77 -0.71
CA ALA A 54 -12.67 6.56 -0.57
C ALA A 54 -11.63 6.22 -1.65
N MET A 55 -11.45 4.92 -1.96
CA MET A 55 -10.56 4.47 -3.04
C MET A 55 -10.95 5.05 -4.39
N ARG A 56 -12.24 5.00 -4.75
CA ARG A 56 -12.77 5.55 -6.01
C ARG A 56 -12.56 7.06 -6.12
N HIS A 57 -12.84 7.81 -5.06
CA HIS A 57 -12.61 9.26 -5.06
C HIS A 57 -11.11 9.62 -5.08
N PHE A 58 -10.27 8.84 -4.40
CA PHE A 58 -8.82 9.02 -4.45
C PHE A 58 -8.28 8.76 -5.85
N ALA A 59 -8.76 7.70 -6.50
CA ALA A 59 -8.47 7.36 -7.90
C ALA A 59 -8.84 8.48 -8.88
N GLU A 60 -10.08 8.96 -8.84
CA GLU A 60 -10.51 10.06 -9.70
C GLU A 60 -9.69 11.32 -9.50
N SER A 61 -9.33 11.62 -8.26
CA SER A 61 -8.50 12.79 -7.99
C SER A 61 -7.05 12.60 -8.47
N LEU A 62 -6.49 11.38 -8.47
CA LEU A 62 -5.17 11.12 -9.11
C LEU A 62 -5.25 11.31 -10.63
N ARG A 63 -6.35 10.85 -11.27
CA ARG A 63 -6.60 11.07 -12.70
C ARG A 63 -6.69 12.56 -13.04
N ALA A 64 -7.39 13.33 -12.21
CA ALA A 64 -7.50 14.78 -12.37
C ALA A 64 -6.14 15.50 -12.25
N GLU A 65 -5.18 14.93 -11.52
CA GLU A 65 -3.80 15.40 -11.43
C GLU A 65 -2.91 14.93 -12.62
N GLY A 66 -3.50 14.24 -13.61
CA GLY A 66 -2.81 13.78 -14.82
C GLY A 66 -2.00 12.51 -14.66
N MET A 67 -2.19 11.77 -13.56
CA MET A 67 -1.49 10.49 -13.34
C MET A 67 -2.10 9.38 -14.21
N LEU A 68 -1.25 8.51 -14.76
CA LEU A 68 -1.69 7.28 -15.41
C LEU A 68 -2.20 6.30 -14.34
N LEU A 69 -3.52 6.07 -14.31
CA LEU A 69 -4.17 5.23 -13.32
C LEU A 69 -4.79 3.98 -13.94
N ASP A 70 -4.38 2.81 -13.47
CA ASP A 70 -5.07 1.54 -13.64
C ASP A 70 -5.86 1.23 -12.36
N TYR A 71 -7.19 1.27 -12.44
CA TYR A 71 -8.09 1.04 -11.33
C TYR A 71 -9.04 -0.11 -11.68
N VAL A 72 -9.10 -1.13 -10.82
CA VAL A 72 -10.00 -2.27 -10.98
C VAL A 72 -11.09 -2.19 -9.91
N GLN A 73 -12.35 -2.12 -10.34
CA GLN A 73 -13.52 -2.14 -9.46
C GLN A 73 -13.88 -3.56 -9.04
N LEU A 74 -14.57 -3.68 -7.90
CA LEU A 74 -14.91 -4.97 -7.31
C LEU A 74 -15.80 -5.82 -8.22
N ASP A 75 -16.66 -5.15 -9.00
CA ASP A 75 -17.63 -5.73 -9.92
C ASP A 75 -17.16 -5.74 -11.39
N ASP A 76 -15.91 -5.36 -11.66
CA ASP A 76 -15.34 -5.40 -13.02
C ASP A 76 -15.30 -6.83 -13.56
N TYR A 77 -15.68 -6.97 -14.83
CA TYR A 77 -15.62 -8.25 -15.51
C TYR A 77 -14.18 -8.78 -15.56
N GLY A 78 -14.00 -9.99 -15.02
CA GLY A 78 -12.71 -10.67 -14.98
C GLY A 78 -11.81 -10.27 -13.80
N ASN A 79 -12.29 -9.47 -12.83
CA ASN A 79 -11.61 -9.28 -11.55
C ASN A 79 -11.26 -10.66 -10.94
N SER A 80 -9.98 -10.89 -10.67
CA SER A 80 -9.45 -12.17 -10.18
C SER A 80 -9.76 -12.41 -8.70
N GLY A 81 -10.24 -11.39 -7.99
CA GLY A 81 -10.63 -11.46 -6.59
C GLY A 81 -9.49 -11.30 -5.58
N SER A 82 -8.24 -11.13 -6.02
CA SER A 82 -7.06 -11.07 -5.15
C SER A 82 -6.03 -10.06 -5.65
N PHE A 83 -5.23 -9.49 -4.74
CA PHE A 83 -4.17 -8.54 -5.12
C PHE A 83 -3.12 -9.18 -6.05
N THR A 84 -2.70 -10.40 -5.77
CA THR A 84 -1.71 -11.11 -6.61
C THR A 84 -2.25 -11.33 -8.03
N GLY A 85 -3.51 -11.74 -8.17
CA GLY A 85 -4.10 -11.96 -9.49
C GLY A 85 -4.27 -10.64 -10.25
N GLU A 86 -4.75 -9.58 -9.60
CA GLU A 86 -4.92 -8.27 -10.23
C GLU A 86 -3.58 -7.62 -10.58
N LEU A 87 -2.56 -7.81 -9.74
CA LEU A 87 -1.19 -7.41 -10.07
C LEU A 87 -0.70 -8.11 -11.33
N GLY A 88 -0.82 -9.44 -11.42
CA GLY A 88 -0.43 -10.20 -12.61
C GLY A 88 -1.15 -9.74 -13.90
N ARG A 89 -2.45 -9.42 -13.80
CA ARG A 89 -3.20 -8.83 -14.91
C ARG A 89 -2.68 -7.44 -15.28
N ALA A 90 -2.35 -6.59 -14.30
CA ALA A 90 -1.80 -5.26 -14.54
C ALA A 90 -0.40 -5.31 -15.18
N LEU A 91 0.48 -6.20 -14.69
CA LEU A 91 1.81 -6.42 -15.27
C LEU A 91 1.72 -6.83 -16.74
N SER A 92 0.75 -7.70 -17.08
CA SER A 92 0.50 -8.12 -18.46
C SER A 92 0.04 -6.96 -19.36
N ARG A 93 -0.79 -6.04 -18.85
CA ARG A 93 -1.26 -4.85 -19.59
C ARG A 93 -0.16 -3.81 -19.82
N HIS A 94 0.68 -3.59 -18.80
CA HIS A 94 1.56 -2.42 -18.78
C HIS A 94 3.01 -2.71 -19.12
N GLN A 95 3.48 -3.95 -19.01
CA GLN A 95 4.86 -4.35 -19.32
C GLN A 95 5.87 -3.43 -18.60
N VAL A 96 5.78 -3.39 -17.27
CA VAL A 96 6.63 -2.54 -16.41
C VAL A 96 7.96 -3.22 -16.07
N ASP A 97 8.95 -2.44 -15.64
CA ASP A 97 10.28 -2.93 -15.28
C ASP A 97 10.45 -3.20 -13.77
N ARG A 98 9.55 -2.68 -12.93
CA ARG A 98 9.55 -2.86 -11.47
C ARG A 98 8.22 -2.51 -10.84
N ILE A 99 8.02 -2.98 -9.61
CA ILE A 99 6.89 -2.63 -8.74
C ILE A 99 7.41 -1.84 -7.54
N ILE A 100 6.69 -0.78 -7.16
CA ILE A 100 6.92 -0.05 -5.92
C ILE A 100 5.66 -0.11 -5.07
N VAL A 101 5.84 -0.46 -3.80
CA VAL A 101 4.75 -0.53 -2.81
C VAL A 101 5.16 0.19 -1.53
N THR A 102 4.19 0.78 -0.83
CA THR A 102 4.36 1.13 0.58
C THR A 102 4.06 -0.09 1.44
N GLN A 103 4.85 -0.32 2.49
CA GLN A 103 4.65 -1.43 3.41
C GLN A 103 3.17 -1.49 3.89
N PRO A 104 2.51 -2.65 3.78
CA PRO A 104 1.13 -2.84 4.21
C PRO A 104 1.02 -2.90 5.74
N GLY A 105 -0.18 -2.59 6.24
CA GLY A 105 -0.49 -2.61 7.67
C GLY A 105 -0.78 -4.00 8.27
N GLU A 106 -1.00 -5.03 7.43
CA GLU A 106 -1.32 -6.39 7.88
C GLU A 106 -0.24 -7.41 7.48
N TRP A 107 0.07 -8.35 8.38
CA TRP A 107 1.06 -9.41 8.14
C TRP A 107 0.68 -10.32 6.97
N ARG A 108 -0.60 -10.70 6.83
CA ARG A 108 -1.10 -11.51 5.72
C ARG A 108 -0.78 -10.87 4.36
N VAL A 109 -1.02 -9.56 4.25
CA VAL A 109 -0.74 -8.80 3.03
C VAL A 109 0.77 -8.67 2.82
N TRP A 110 1.53 -8.41 3.88
CA TRP A 110 3.00 -8.37 3.83
C TRP A 110 3.59 -9.67 3.28
N GLU A 111 3.24 -10.81 3.85
CA GLU A 111 3.74 -12.13 3.42
C GLU A 111 3.39 -12.41 1.95
N MET A 112 2.15 -12.12 1.54
CA MET A 112 1.74 -12.23 0.14
C MET A 112 2.61 -11.37 -0.78
N MET A 113 2.79 -10.09 -0.47
CA MET A 113 3.57 -9.17 -1.32
C MET A 113 5.03 -9.58 -1.45
N GLN A 114 5.63 -10.13 -0.40
CA GLN A 114 7.02 -10.57 -0.41
C GLN A 114 7.29 -11.67 -1.44
N THR A 115 6.26 -12.43 -1.85
CA THR A 115 6.37 -13.47 -2.88
C THR A 115 6.37 -12.93 -4.32
N TRP A 116 5.93 -11.69 -4.53
CA TRP A 116 5.68 -11.16 -5.87
C TRP A 116 6.94 -11.05 -6.72
N GLY A 117 8.09 -10.75 -6.11
CA GLY A 117 9.34 -10.60 -6.85
C GLY A 117 9.77 -11.90 -7.54
N GLU A 118 9.68 -13.02 -6.81
CA GLU A 118 9.96 -14.35 -7.35
C GLU A 118 8.85 -14.81 -8.30
N MET A 119 7.59 -14.57 -7.93
CA MET A 119 6.43 -15.02 -8.70
C MET A 119 6.34 -14.39 -10.09
N PHE A 120 6.68 -13.11 -10.22
CA PHE A 120 6.57 -12.35 -11.47
C PHE A 120 7.92 -12.09 -12.14
N ASP A 121 9.02 -12.60 -11.59
CA ASP A 121 10.39 -12.35 -12.06
C ASP A 121 10.67 -10.84 -12.25
N LEU A 122 10.26 -10.04 -11.26
CA LEU A 122 10.27 -8.58 -11.35
C LEU A 122 10.71 -7.94 -10.03
N PRO A 123 11.60 -6.94 -10.03
CA PRO A 123 11.98 -6.25 -8.79
C PRO A 123 10.77 -5.60 -8.09
N VAL A 124 10.60 -5.90 -6.79
CA VAL A 124 9.62 -5.26 -5.92
C VAL A 124 10.36 -4.44 -4.86
N GLU A 125 10.15 -3.13 -4.88
CA GLU A 125 10.71 -2.21 -3.89
C GLU A 125 9.66 -1.91 -2.80
N PHE A 126 9.99 -2.29 -1.57
CA PHE A 126 9.18 -2.02 -0.39
C PHE A 126 9.65 -0.73 0.29
N ARG A 127 8.79 0.29 0.27
CA ARG A 127 9.05 1.57 0.93
C ARG A 127 8.39 1.62 2.29
N GLU A 128 9.09 2.15 3.28
CA GLU A 128 8.52 2.38 4.60
C GLU A 128 7.26 3.25 4.53
N ASP A 129 6.32 3.00 5.44
CA ASP A 129 5.16 3.86 5.63
C ASP A 129 5.53 5.00 6.60
N ASP A 130 5.92 6.13 6.03
CA ASP A 130 6.36 7.31 6.78
C ASP A 130 5.21 8.20 7.28
N ARG A 131 3.97 7.69 7.24
CA ARG A 131 2.85 8.26 7.99
C ARG A 131 2.97 7.97 9.49
N PHE A 132 3.73 6.93 9.87
CA PHE A 132 4.03 6.63 11.26
C PHE A 132 5.22 7.48 11.74
N LEU A 133 5.11 8.03 12.96
CA LEU A 133 6.16 8.84 13.58
C LEU A 133 7.42 8.04 13.95
N CYS A 134 7.31 6.71 14.02
CA CYS A 134 8.38 5.81 14.40
C CYS A 134 8.44 4.69 13.36
N SER A 135 9.59 4.53 12.72
CA SER A 135 9.81 3.44 11.77
C SER A 135 9.90 2.09 12.49
N ARG A 136 9.75 0.99 11.75
CA ARG A 136 9.96 -0.37 12.31
C ARG A 136 11.38 -0.52 12.87
N ALA A 137 12.38 0.04 12.18
CA ALA A 137 13.77 -0.03 12.61
C ALA A 137 14.01 0.75 13.91
N GLU A 138 13.45 1.96 14.03
CA GLU A 138 13.52 2.77 15.26
C GLU A 138 12.82 2.08 16.43
N PHE A 139 11.63 1.51 16.20
CA PHE A 139 10.91 0.77 17.22
C PHE A 139 11.71 -0.44 17.71
N VAL A 140 12.34 -1.20 16.79
CA VAL A 140 13.22 -2.33 17.14
C VAL A 140 14.43 -1.86 17.95
N ALA A 141 15.04 -0.73 17.60
CA ALA A 141 16.15 -0.16 18.35
C ALA A 141 15.74 0.26 19.77
N TRP A 142 14.59 0.95 19.91
CA TRP A 142 14.01 1.32 21.20
C TRP A 142 13.67 0.08 22.05
N ALA A 143 13.07 -0.93 21.44
CA ALA A 143 12.66 -2.19 22.07
C ALA A 143 13.83 -2.96 22.68
N LYS A 144 14.99 -3.00 22.00
CA LYS A 144 16.20 -3.72 22.47
C LYS A 144 16.76 -3.16 23.79
N GLY A 145 16.55 -1.88 24.08
CA GLY A 145 17.06 -1.22 25.28
C GLY A 145 16.13 -1.30 26.51
N GLY A 146 14.88 -1.71 26.33
CA GLY A 146 13.85 -1.66 27.37
C GLY A 146 13.67 -2.98 28.12
N LYS A 147 13.59 -2.92 29.46
CA LYS A 147 13.20 -4.07 30.29
C LYS A 147 11.68 -4.37 30.26
N SER A 148 10.87 -3.47 29.70
CA SER A 148 9.41 -3.58 29.68
C SER A 148 8.78 -2.75 28.55
N PHE A 149 7.80 -3.32 27.84
CA PHE A 149 7.05 -2.69 26.76
C PHE A 149 5.85 -1.87 27.29
N ARG A 150 6.13 -0.85 28.10
CA ARG A 150 5.07 0.07 28.58
C ARG A 150 4.91 1.23 27.61
N LEU A 151 3.65 1.49 27.22
CA LEU A 151 3.31 2.62 26.34
C LEU A 151 3.80 3.95 26.89
N GLU A 152 3.83 4.15 28.21
CA GLU A 152 4.35 5.36 28.85
C GLU A 152 5.81 5.66 28.42
N TYR A 153 6.69 4.67 28.45
CA TYR A 153 8.10 4.85 28.10
C TYR A 153 8.28 5.11 26.61
N PHE A 154 7.52 4.40 25.78
CA PHE A 154 7.51 4.65 24.34
C PHE A 154 7.00 6.05 24.03
N TYR A 155 5.90 6.47 24.64
CA TYR A 155 5.33 7.81 24.48
C TYR A 155 6.32 8.90 24.88
N ARG A 156 6.99 8.79 26.03
CA ARG A 156 8.03 9.74 26.45
C ARG A 156 9.21 9.79 25.47
N HIS A 157 9.60 8.65 24.89
CA HIS A 157 10.62 8.59 23.86
C HIS A 157 10.17 9.36 22.61
N MET A 158 8.95 9.11 22.13
CA MET A 158 8.39 9.80 20.97
C MET A 158 8.28 11.31 21.20
N ARG A 159 7.81 11.76 22.38
CA ARG A 159 7.77 13.19 22.74
C ARG A 159 9.13 13.88 22.60
N ARG A 160 10.21 13.24 23.06
CA ARG A 160 11.57 13.76 22.92
C ARG A 160 12.05 13.75 21.47
N ALA A 161 11.73 12.69 20.73
CA ALA A 161 12.15 12.54 19.33
C ALA A 161 11.46 13.55 18.40
N THR A 162 10.18 13.87 18.65
CA THR A 162 9.40 14.75 17.79
C THR A 162 9.37 16.21 18.26
N GLY A 163 9.62 16.47 19.55
CA GLY A 163 9.61 17.83 20.13
C GLY A 163 8.23 18.38 20.48
N TRP A 164 7.19 17.54 20.52
CA TRP A 164 5.81 17.90 20.90
C TRP A 164 5.62 17.84 22.42
#